data_AF-A0A850B451-F1
#
_entry.id   AF-A0A850B451-F1
#
_cell.length_a   1.000
_cell.length_b   1.000
_cell.length_c   1.000
_cell.angle_alpha   90.00
_cell.angle_beta   90.00
_cell.angle_gamma   90.00
#
_symmetry.space_group_name_H-M   'P 1'
#
loop_
_entity.id
_entity.type
_entity.pdbx_description
1 polymer ?
#
loop_
_entity_poly.entity_id
_entity_poly.type
_entity_poly.pdbx_seq_one_letter_code
_entity_poly.pdbx_strand_id
1 'polypeptide(L)'
;MGPIQPMGHLDQLAKLTFAEETEAITGGAVLWQPGPEIGLTEVRLDGLFMIRDPARLASLAWPWPAAEGHEEIVLEQKMPGDHLDNRAQERALLRRQARQVQRLEMEMETPGQPRWYGQQPLWMSAPILPEEVSASRRVRRAATGCYWVEPSPFEWLWIAANELPLCEELVPFLIGRSGRALVEFARWILTRRPPMWVLRMHPFQGAFLAA
;
A
#
# COMPACT_ATOMS: atom_id res chain seq x y z
N MET A 1 -31.89 31.01 -9.97
CA MET A 1 -30.63 30.28 -9.73
C MET A 1 -29.83 31.07 -8.73
N GLY A 2 -29.71 30.58 -7.49
CA GLY A 2 -28.92 31.27 -6.47
C GLY A 2 -27.43 31.19 -6.81
N PRO A 3 -26.63 32.22 -6.47
CA PRO A 3 -25.19 32.16 -6.71
C PRO A 3 -24.58 31.03 -5.88
N ILE A 4 -23.76 30.21 -6.53
CA ILE A 4 -22.90 29.25 -5.85
C ILE A 4 -21.97 30.07 -4.95
N GLN A 5 -22.19 30.04 -3.63
CA GLN A 5 -21.24 30.63 -2.70
C GLN A 5 -19.90 29.90 -2.83
N PRO A 6 -18.76 30.62 -2.87
CA PRO A 6 -17.46 29.97 -2.96
C PRO A 6 -17.26 29.08 -1.73
N MET A 7 -16.98 27.79 -1.96
CA MET A 7 -16.77 26.75 -0.92
C MET A 7 -15.87 27.21 0.24
N GLY A 8 -14.92 28.12 0.01
CA GLY A 8 -14.04 28.67 1.05
C GLY A 8 -14.73 29.48 2.14
N HIS A 9 -15.85 30.16 1.87
CA HIS A 9 -16.53 30.99 2.86
C HIS A 9 -17.30 30.16 3.90
N LEU A 10 -17.91 29.05 3.46
CA LEU A 10 -18.66 28.14 4.34
C LEU A 10 -17.71 27.27 5.19
N ASP A 11 -16.58 26.84 4.63
CA ASP A 11 -15.52 26.13 5.37
C ASP A 11 -14.91 27.02 6.47
N GLN A 12 -14.64 28.29 6.15
CA GLN A 12 -14.14 29.25 7.13
C GLN A 12 -15.17 29.53 8.24
N LEU A 13 -16.45 29.67 7.89
CA LEU A 13 -17.52 29.81 8.88
C LEU A 13 -17.57 28.60 9.82
N ALA A 14 -17.52 27.37 9.29
CA ALA A 14 -17.53 26.16 10.11
C ALA A 14 -16.34 26.10 11.08
N LYS A 15 -15.13 26.41 10.60
CA LYS A 15 -13.92 26.46 11.44
C LYS A 15 -14.03 27.50 12.57
N LEU A 16 -14.63 28.65 12.29
CA LEU A 16 -14.88 29.69 13.31
C LEU A 16 -15.92 29.21 14.34
N THR A 17 -17.02 28.60 13.90
CA THR A 17 -18.03 28.05 14.81
C THR A 17 -17.43 27.00 15.74
N PHE A 18 -16.58 26.08 15.23
CA PHE A 18 -15.89 25.13 16.10
C PHE A 18 -14.93 25.82 17.07
N ALA A 19 -14.22 26.86 16.65
CA ALA A 19 -13.32 27.59 17.52
C ALA A 19 -14.04 28.32 18.67
N GLU A 20 -15.21 28.89 18.40
CA GLU A 20 -15.98 29.68 19.35
C GLU A 20 -16.79 28.81 20.32
N GLU A 21 -17.41 27.74 19.83
CA GLU A 21 -18.43 27.01 20.58
C GLU A 21 -17.90 25.78 21.34
N THR A 22 -16.84 25.12 20.86
CA THR A 22 -16.42 23.80 21.35
C THR A 22 -16.09 23.80 22.84
N GLU A 23 -15.30 24.77 23.29
CA GLU A 23 -14.87 24.84 24.69
C GLU A 23 -16.06 25.14 25.61
N ALA A 24 -16.93 26.07 25.19
CA ALA A 24 -18.11 26.46 25.96
C ALA A 24 -19.14 25.32 26.09
N ILE A 25 -19.46 24.65 24.97
CA ILE A 25 -20.41 23.53 24.94
C ILE A 25 -19.90 22.34 25.75
N THR A 26 -18.60 22.06 25.69
CA THR A 26 -18.01 20.89 26.36
C THR A 26 -17.56 21.16 27.79
N GLY A 27 -17.75 22.38 28.31
CA GLY A 27 -17.29 22.77 29.64
C GLY A 27 -15.76 22.66 29.78
N GLY A 28 -15.02 22.91 28.70
CA GLY A 28 -13.56 22.76 28.65
C GLY A 28 -13.07 21.33 28.44
N ALA A 29 -13.95 20.34 28.26
CA ALA A 29 -13.52 18.95 28.03
C ALA A 29 -12.87 18.73 26.66
N VAL A 30 -13.17 19.60 25.68
CA VAL A 30 -12.58 19.56 24.33
C VAL A 30 -12.11 20.96 23.94
N LEU A 31 -10.88 21.05 23.43
CA LEU A 31 -10.33 22.26 22.84
C LEU A 31 -10.28 22.11 21.33
N TRP A 32 -10.78 23.10 20.62
CA TRP A 32 -10.61 23.19 19.18
C TRP A 32 -9.22 23.76 18.86
N GLN A 33 -8.53 23.12 17.92
CA GLN A 33 -7.29 23.64 17.35
C GLN A 33 -7.41 23.61 15.82
N PRO A 34 -6.94 24.65 15.11
CA PRO A 34 -6.84 24.57 13.67
C PRO A 34 -5.94 23.39 13.29
N GLY A 35 -6.38 22.57 12.34
CA GLY A 35 -5.58 21.45 11.85
C GLY A 35 -4.21 21.94 11.37
N PRO A 36 -3.10 21.31 11.78
CA PRO A 36 -1.78 21.71 11.29
C PRO A 36 -1.72 21.56 9.78
N GLU A 37 -1.00 22.45 9.10
CA GLU A 37 -0.68 22.24 7.69
C GLU A 37 0.18 20.98 7.57
N ILE A 38 -0.41 19.90 7.07
CA ILE A 38 0.32 18.66 6.80
C ILE A 38 0.97 18.85 5.43
N GLY A 39 2.24 19.24 5.42
CA GLY A 39 3.04 19.37 4.21
C GLY A 39 3.23 18.01 3.53
N LEU A 40 2.25 17.60 2.71
CA LEU A 40 2.34 16.42 1.83
C LEU A 40 3.09 16.78 0.54
N THR A 41 4.24 17.44 0.66
CA THR A 41 5.09 17.75 -0.48
C THR A 41 5.84 16.48 -0.88
N GLU A 42 5.27 15.80 -1.87
CA GLU A 42 5.72 14.54 -2.49
C GLU A 42 5.43 13.25 -1.70
N VAL A 43 4.15 12.95 -1.54
CA VAL A 43 3.70 11.58 -1.26
C VAL A 43 3.90 10.73 -2.52
N ARG A 44 4.99 9.96 -2.57
CA ARG A 44 5.29 9.02 -3.67
C ARG A 44 4.99 7.59 -3.27
N LEU A 45 4.23 6.87 -4.08
CA LEU A 45 4.04 5.42 -3.94
C LEU A 45 5.31 4.67 -4.35
N ASP A 46 5.50 3.47 -3.81
CA ASP A 46 6.55 2.57 -4.31
C ASP A 46 6.14 1.95 -5.66
N GLY A 47 4.85 1.66 -5.85
CA GLY A 47 4.31 1.19 -7.12
C GLY A 47 2.79 1.22 -7.22
N LEU A 48 2.30 1.03 -8.45
CA LEU A 48 0.89 0.95 -8.77
C LEU A 48 0.67 -0.15 -9.81
N PHE A 49 -0.18 -1.12 -9.51
CA PHE A 49 -0.63 -2.10 -10.50
C PHE A 49 -1.90 -1.61 -11.17
N MET A 50 -1.87 -1.49 -12.50
CA MET A 50 -3.07 -1.26 -13.32
C MET A 50 -3.56 -2.61 -13.85
N ILE A 51 -4.73 -3.04 -13.42
CA ILE A 51 -5.29 -4.35 -13.80
C ILE A 51 -6.11 -4.18 -15.08
N ARG A 52 -5.71 -4.90 -16.13
CA ARG A 52 -6.35 -4.81 -17.47
C ARG A 52 -7.16 -6.04 -17.82
N ASP A 53 -6.71 -7.22 -17.40
CA ASP A 53 -7.35 -8.51 -17.69
C ASP A 53 -7.29 -9.42 -16.45
N PRO A 54 -8.23 -9.26 -15.51
CA PRO A 54 -8.25 -10.01 -14.25
C PRO A 54 -8.37 -11.53 -14.44
N ALA A 55 -9.06 -11.98 -15.51
CA ALA A 55 -9.31 -13.39 -15.75
C ALA A 55 -8.01 -14.19 -15.95
N ARG A 56 -6.96 -13.54 -16.46
CA ARG A 56 -5.64 -14.15 -16.64
C ARG A 56 -4.83 -14.26 -15.35
N LEU A 57 -5.24 -13.59 -14.28
CA LEU A 57 -4.55 -13.62 -12.99
C LEU A 57 -5.01 -14.78 -12.10
N ALA A 58 -6.23 -15.29 -12.31
CA ALA A 58 -6.83 -16.33 -11.48
C ALA A 58 -6.05 -17.66 -11.47
N SER A 59 -5.34 -17.99 -12.56
CA SER A 59 -4.54 -19.21 -12.66
C SER A 59 -3.10 -19.08 -12.17
N LEU A 60 -2.65 -17.86 -11.85
CA LEU A 60 -1.28 -17.61 -11.39
C LEU A 60 -1.15 -17.90 -9.89
N ALA A 61 0.08 -18.07 -9.43
CA ALA A 61 0.40 -18.20 -8.03
C ALA A 61 0.01 -16.93 -7.24
N TRP A 62 -0.39 -17.13 -5.99
CA TRP A 62 -0.65 -16.02 -5.05
C TRP A 62 0.60 -15.14 -4.89
N PRO A 63 0.46 -13.80 -4.92
CA PRO A 63 -0.76 -13.03 -4.64
C PRO A 63 -1.63 -12.65 -5.86
N TRP A 64 -1.25 -13.00 -7.09
CA TRP A 64 -1.92 -12.47 -8.30
C TRP A 64 -3.44 -12.66 -8.35
N PRO A 65 -4.04 -13.80 -7.93
CA PRO A 65 -5.49 -13.95 -7.91
C PRO A 65 -6.22 -12.93 -7.03
N ALA A 66 -5.56 -12.37 -6.01
CA ALA A 66 -6.15 -11.33 -5.16
C ALA A 66 -6.37 -10.00 -5.87
N ALA A 67 -5.83 -9.83 -7.09
CA ALA A 67 -6.08 -8.64 -7.89
C ALA A 67 -7.40 -8.72 -8.68
N GLU A 68 -8.08 -9.87 -8.65
CA GLU A 68 -9.38 -10.04 -9.29
C GLU A 68 -10.41 -9.06 -8.69
N GLY A 69 -11.18 -8.41 -9.57
CA GLY A 69 -12.18 -7.41 -9.16
C GLY A 69 -11.64 -6.00 -8.92
N HIS A 70 -10.33 -5.79 -9.03
CA HIS A 70 -9.70 -4.47 -8.91
C HIS A 70 -9.25 -3.95 -10.27
N GLU A 71 -9.33 -2.64 -10.46
CA GLU A 71 -8.76 -1.94 -11.63
C GLU A 71 -7.36 -1.39 -11.34
N GLU A 72 -7.09 -1.12 -10.07
CA GLU A 72 -5.87 -0.48 -9.60
C GLU A 72 -5.53 -0.99 -8.20
N ILE A 73 -4.26 -1.27 -7.91
CA ILE A 73 -3.78 -1.67 -6.58
C ILE A 73 -2.52 -0.89 -6.23
N VAL A 74 -2.50 -0.28 -5.04
CA VAL A 74 -1.29 0.39 -4.53
C VAL A 74 -0.34 -0.67 -3.99
N LEU A 75 0.92 -0.63 -4.45
CA LEU A 75 1.99 -1.48 -3.94
C LEU A 75 2.95 -0.66 -3.10
N GLU A 76 3.21 -1.15 -1.90
CA GLU A 76 4.20 -0.64 -0.98
C GLU A 76 5.24 -1.74 -0.76
N GLN A 77 6.50 -1.47 -1.11
CA GLN A 77 7.57 -2.45 -1.07
C GLN A 77 8.57 -2.09 0.03
N LYS A 78 8.95 -3.10 0.80
CA LYS A 78 9.95 -3.00 1.85
C LYS A 78 11.05 -4.00 1.58
N MET A 79 12.27 -3.50 1.52
CA MET A 79 13.48 -4.29 1.34
C MET A 79 14.04 -4.72 2.69
N PRO A 80 14.93 -5.74 2.71
CA PRO A 80 15.63 -6.09 3.94
C PRO A 80 16.37 -4.88 4.53
N GLY A 81 16.11 -4.58 5.80
CA GLY A 81 16.66 -3.41 6.50
C GLY A 81 15.70 -2.22 6.60
N ASP A 82 14.61 -2.21 5.82
CA ASP A 82 13.59 -1.16 5.93
C ASP A 82 12.76 -1.30 7.21
N HIS A 83 12.24 -0.17 7.69
CA HIS A 83 11.31 -0.14 8.80
C HIS A 83 9.97 -0.80 8.42
N LEU A 84 9.51 -1.72 9.28
CA LEU A 84 8.19 -2.36 9.21
C LEU A 84 7.30 -2.00 10.42
N ASP A 85 7.75 -1.04 11.23
CA ASP A 85 7.03 -0.57 12.41
C ASP A 85 5.68 0.08 12.05
N ASN A 86 4.88 0.37 13.07
CA ASN A 86 3.57 1.00 12.89
C ASN A 86 3.69 2.34 12.15
N ARG A 87 4.79 3.09 12.28
CA ARG A 87 4.96 4.37 11.57
C ARG A 87 5.14 4.15 10.07
N ALA A 88 5.88 3.11 9.67
CA ALA A 88 6.00 2.71 8.28
C ALA A 88 4.65 2.30 7.68
N GLN A 89 3.83 1.58 8.45
CA GLN A 89 2.48 1.19 8.04
C GLN A 89 1.54 2.39 7.90
N GLU A 90 1.48 3.28 8.90
CA GLU A 90 0.64 4.48 8.82
C GLU A 90 1.04 5.39 7.66
N ARG A 91 2.34 5.49 7.35
CA ARG A 91 2.79 6.18 6.14
C ARG A 91 2.28 5.50 4.87
N ALA A 92 2.39 4.17 4.76
CA ALA A 92 1.84 3.43 3.61
C ALA A 92 0.33 3.65 3.44
N LEU A 93 -0.43 3.67 4.54
CA LEU A 93 -1.86 3.98 4.56
C LEU A 93 -2.15 5.41 4.08
N LEU A 94 -1.39 6.38 4.55
CA LEU A 94 -1.48 7.77 4.11
C LEU A 94 -1.19 7.89 2.60
N ARG A 95 -0.14 7.21 2.12
CA ARG A 95 0.24 7.18 0.71
C ARG A 95 -0.87 6.61 -0.18
N ARG A 96 -1.45 5.49 0.24
CA ARG A 96 -2.62 4.88 -0.43
C ARG A 96 -3.82 5.82 -0.41
N GLN A 97 -4.09 6.51 0.70
CA GLN A 97 -5.23 7.44 0.79
C GLN A 97 -5.04 8.64 -0.15
N ALA A 98 -3.82 9.17 -0.25
CA ALA A 98 -3.51 10.23 -1.20
C ALA A 98 -3.79 9.77 -2.65
N ARG A 99 -3.42 8.53 -3.02
CA ARG A 99 -3.76 7.99 -4.34
C ARG A 99 -5.26 7.84 -4.56
N GLN A 100 -6.01 7.40 -3.54
CA GLN A 100 -7.47 7.32 -3.62
C GLN A 100 -8.10 8.68 -3.92
N VAL A 101 -7.65 9.74 -3.24
CA VAL A 101 -8.10 11.11 -3.51
C VAL A 101 -7.75 11.53 -4.94
N GLN A 102 -6.50 11.31 -5.35
CA GLN A 102 -6.04 11.64 -6.70
C GLN A 102 -6.88 10.95 -7.79
N ARG A 103 -7.28 9.69 -7.56
CA ARG A 103 -8.15 8.96 -8.49
C ARG A 103 -9.53 9.60 -8.60
N LEU A 104 -10.13 9.99 -7.48
CA LEU A 104 -11.43 10.69 -7.47
C LEU A 104 -11.35 12.04 -8.19
N GLU A 105 -10.26 12.77 -8.03
CA GLU A 105 -10.02 14.04 -8.73
C GLU A 105 -9.91 13.84 -10.24
N MET A 106 -9.14 12.84 -10.70
CA MET A 106 -9.00 12.50 -12.12
C MET A 106 -10.36 12.13 -12.77
N GLU A 107 -11.25 11.47 -12.03
CA GLU A 107 -12.59 11.13 -12.52
C GLU A 107 -13.48 12.37 -12.66
N MET A 108 -13.37 13.33 -11.75
CA MET A 108 -14.09 14.61 -11.86
C MET A 108 -13.65 15.41 -13.08
N GLU A 109 -12.38 15.29 -13.48
CA GLU A 109 -11.80 15.96 -14.63
C GLU A 109 -12.07 15.25 -15.97
N THR A 110 -12.63 14.04 -15.96
CA THR A 110 -12.90 13.24 -17.18
C THR A 110 -14.41 13.04 -17.41
N PRO A 111 -15.08 13.95 -18.15
CA PRO A 111 -16.51 13.86 -18.39
C PRO A 111 -16.90 12.57 -19.12
N GLY A 112 -17.93 11.87 -18.61
CA GLY A 112 -18.55 10.73 -19.28
C GLY A 112 -18.01 9.35 -18.89
N GLN A 113 -17.01 9.26 -18.00
CA GLN A 113 -16.63 7.97 -17.41
C GLN A 113 -17.54 7.58 -16.24
N PRO A 114 -17.79 6.26 -16.02
CA PRO A 114 -18.46 5.79 -14.81
C PRO A 114 -17.72 6.25 -13.56
N ARG A 115 -18.45 6.76 -12.57
CA ARG A 115 -17.86 7.12 -11.28
C ARG A 115 -17.41 5.87 -10.53
N TRP A 116 -16.20 5.89 -10.00
CA TRP A 116 -15.72 4.88 -9.09
C TRP A 116 -16.14 5.22 -7.66
N TYR A 117 -16.70 4.24 -6.97
CA TYR A 117 -17.14 4.36 -5.57
C TYR A 117 -16.40 3.39 -4.65
N GLY A 118 -15.34 2.76 -5.16
CA GLY A 118 -14.57 1.74 -4.45
C GLY A 118 -13.63 2.33 -3.40
N GLN A 119 -12.84 1.43 -2.83
CA GLN A 119 -11.72 1.79 -1.96
C GLN A 119 -10.44 1.26 -2.57
N GLN A 120 -9.37 2.06 -2.52
CA GLN A 120 -8.10 1.71 -3.14
C GLN A 120 -7.44 0.54 -2.36
N PRO A 121 -7.21 -0.64 -2.98
CA PRO A 121 -6.53 -1.73 -2.30
C PRO A 121 -5.06 -1.38 -2.01
N LEU A 122 -4.52 -1.97 -0.94
CA LEU A 122 -3.13 -1.84 -0.54
C LEU A 122 -2.47 -3.22 -0.46
N TRP A 123 -1.41 -3.41 -1.23
CA TRP A 123 -0.52 -4.54 -1.10
C TRP A 123 0.79 -4.07 -0.48
N MET A 124 1.20 -4.69 0.62
CA MET A 124 2.49 -4.46 1.26
C MET A 124 3.37 -5.69 1.10
N SER A 125 4.47 -5.56 0.37
CA SER A 125 5.45 -6.62 0.17
C SER A 125 6.68 -6.35 1.03
N ALA A 126 7.03 -7.30 1.89
CA ALA A 126 8.16 -7.21 2.81
C ALA A 126 8.85 -8.57 2.97
N PRO A 127 10.07 -8.65 3.54
CA PRO A 127 10.72 -9.94 3.74
C PRO A 127 9.90 -10.88 4.62
N ILE A 128 9.28 -10.34 5.68
CA ILE A 128 8.50 -11.08 6.67
C ILE A 128 7.21 -10.34 7.00
N LEU A 129 6.28 -11.02 7.68
CA LEU A 129 5.19 -10.40 8.43
C LEU A 129 5.68 -10.11 9.86
N PRO A 130 5.77 -8.84 10.31
CA PRO A 130 6.16 -8.52 11.67
C PRO A 130 5.14 -9.01 12.70
N GLU A 131 5.64 -9.42 13.86
CA GLU A 131 4.78 -9.84 14.98
C GLU A 131 3.89 -8.69 15.46
N GLU A 132 4.35 -7.44 15.38
CA GLU A 132 3.61 -6.25 15.78
C GLU A 132 2.34 -6.04 14.93
N VAL A 133 2.38 -6.40 13.65
CA VAL A 133 1.19 -6.39 12.78
C VAL A 133 0.19 -7.42 13.29
N SER A 134 0.66 -8.63 13.60
CA SER A 134 -0.19 -9.72 14.10
C SER A 134 -0.71 -9.48 15.52
N ALA A 135 0.00 -8.67 16.32
CA ALA A 135 -0.42 -8.28 17.65
C ALA A 135 -1.48 -7.16 17.65
N SER A 136 -1.42 -6.25 16.67
CA SER A 136 -2.31 -5.08 16.60
C SER A 136 -3.49 -5.25 15.64
N ARG A 137 -3.40 -6.21 14.71
CA ARG A 137 -4.42 -6.51 13.69
C ARG A 137 -4.71 -8.00 13.66
N ARG A 138 -5.92 -8.35 13.23
CA ARG A 138 -6.23 -9.72 12.85
C ARG A 138 -5.55 -9.99 11.52
N VAL A 139 -4.72 -11.02 11.48
CA VAL A 139 -4.08 -11.45 10.24
C VAL A 139 -4.63 -12.81 9.83
N ARG A 140 -5.22 -12.88 8.63
CA ARG A 140 -5.80 -14.12 8.08
C ARG A 140 -5.00 -14.56 6.86
N ARG A 141 -4.42 -15.75 6.94
CA ARG A 141 -3.67 -16.35 5.83
C ARG A 141 -4.59 -16.61 4.63
N ALA A 142 -4.23 -16.06 3.47
CA ALA A 142 -4.90 -16.30 2.20
C ALA A 142 -4.22 -17.45 1.44
N ALA A 143 -2.89 -17.43 1.42
CA ALA A 143 -2.03 -18.44 0.83
C ALA A 143 -0.65 -18.41 1.54
N THR A 144 0.28 -19.27 1.13
CA THR A 144 1.64 -19.23 1.67
C THR A 144 2.30 -17.89 1.38
N GLY A 145 2.77 -17.20 2.42
CA GLY A 145 3.35 -15.86 2.33
C GLY A 145 2.36 -14.74 2.00
N CYS A 146 1.05 -14.99 1.98
CA CYS A 146 0.03 -13.98 1.67
C CYS A 146 -1.02 -13.91 2.77
N TYR A 147 -1.24 -12.72 3.31
CA TYR A 147 -2.00 -12.51 4.53
C TYR A 147 -2.91 -11.29 4.43
N TRP A 148 -4.21 -11.48 4.65
CA TRP A 148 -5.15 -10.38 4.78
C TRP A 148 -5.00 -9.71 6.15
N VAL A 149 -4.89 -8.38 6.16
CA VAL A 149 -4.80 -7.56 7.38
C VAL A 149 -6.17 -6.95 7.66
N GLU A 150 -6.76 -7.35 8.78
CA GLU A 150 -8.13 -7.01 9.18
C GLU A 150 -8.14 -6.41 10.61
N PRO A 151 -9.14 -5.58 10.97
CA PRO A 151 -10.15 -5.01 10.11
C PRO A 151 -9.59 -3.87 9.25
N SER A 152 -10.08 -3.76 8.03
CA SER A 152 -9.77 -2.67 7.11
C SER A 152 -11.01 -2.38 6.25
N PRO A 153 -11.35 -1.12 5.96
CA PRO A 153 -12.46 -0.79 5.06
C PRO A 153 -12.13 -1.08 3.58
N PHE A 154 -10.94 -1.61 3.31
CA PHE A 154 -10.45 -1.97 1.98
C PHE A 154 -9.58 -3.23 2.07
N GLU A 155 -9.34 -3.83 0.91
CA GLU A 155 -8.45 -4.99 0.82
C GLU A 155 -7.00 -4.61 1.09
N TRP A 156 -6.50 -5.05 2.24
CA TRP A 156 -5.11 -4.89 2.64
C TRP A 156 -4.43 -6.26 2.69
N LEU A 157 -3.56 -6.52 1.70
CA LEU A 157 -2.79 -7.74 1.60
C LEU A 157 -1.34 -7.49 2.04
N TRP A 158 -0.85 -8.30 2.98
CA TRP A 158 0.55 -8.41 3.32
C TRP A 158 1.18 -9.60 2.60
N ILE A 159 2.33 -9.39 1.96
CA ILE A 159 3.08 -10.37 1.19
C ILE A 159 4.45 -10.56 1.87
N ALA A 160 4.62 -11.69 2.56
CA ALA A 160 5.87 -12.08 3.22
C ALA A 160 6.76 -12.86 2.23
N ALA A 161 7.70 -12.16 1.59
CA ALA A 161 8.51 -12.68 0.50
C ALA A 161 9.33 -13.93 0.88
N ASN A 162 9.76 -14.05 2.14
CA ASN A 162 10.52 -15.21 2.64
C ASN A 162 9.71 -16.51 2.64
N GLU A 163 8.38 -16.41 2.67
CA GLU A 163 7.51 -17.58 2.73
C GLU A 163 6.96 -17.97 1.35
N LEU A 164 6.93 -17.04 0.39
CA LEU A 164 6.42 -17.31 -0.96
C LEU A 164 7.13 -18.51 -1.62
N PRO A 165 6.45 -19.35 -2.40
CA PRO A 165 7.11 -20.42 -3.15
C PRO A 165 8.05 -19.87 -4.23
N LEU A 166 9.09 -20.62 -4.58
CA LEU A 166 9.98 -20.29 -5.69
C LEU A 166 9.33 -20.69 -7.03
N CYS A 167 8.70 -19.72 -7.69
CA CYS A 167 8.20 -19.89 -9.04
C CYS A 167 8.37 -18.61 -9.88
N GLU A 168 8.35 -18.76 -11.20
CA GLU A 168 8.61 -17.69 -12.18
C GLU A 168 7.67 -16.49 -11.99
N GLU A 169 6.40 -16.78 -11.70
CA GLU A 169 5.34 -15.79 -11.54
C GLU A 169 5.57 -14.85 -10.35
N LEU A 170 6.34 -15.29 -9.35
CA LEU A 170 6.54 -14.54 -8.10
C LEU A 170 7.88 -13.81 -8.02
N VAL A 171 8.72 -13.87 -9.06
CA VAL A 171 10.01 -13.17 -9.11
C VAL A 171 9.93 -11.71 -8.64
N PRO A 172 8.91 -10.90 -9.01
CA PRO A 172 8.81 -9.52 -8.54
C PRO A 172 8.72 -9.37 -7.02
N PHE A 173 8.12 -10.33 -6.32
CA PHE A 173 8.01 -10.31 -4.85
C PHE A 173 9.19 -11.00 -4.17
N LEU A 174 9.74 -12.05 -4.80
CA LEU A 174 10.87 -12.82 -4.27
C LEU A 174 12.16 -11.98 -4.14
N ILE A 175 12.26 -10.86 -4.86
CA ILE A 175 13.34 -9.88 -4.66
C ILE A 175 13.35 -9.30 -3.24
N GLY A 176 12.21 -9.23 -2.56
CA GLY A 176 12.10 -8.72 -1.20
C GLY A 176 12.63 -9.69 -0.12
N ARG A 177 13.14 -10.86 -0.51
CA ARG A 177 13.62 -11.87 0.45
C ARG A 177 14.86 -11.42 1.22
N SER A 178 15.03 -11.99 2.41
CA SER A 178 16.18 -11.79 3.29
C SER A 178 16.76 -13.11 3.80
N GLY A 179 17.95 -13.03 4.42
CA GLY A 179 18.59 -14.16 5.10
C GLY A 179 18.72 -15.41 4.24
N ARG A 180 18.32 -16.58 4.79
CA ARG A 180 18.40 -17.86 4.09
C ARG A 180 17.50 -17.92 2.85
N ALA A 181 16.29 -17.37 2.92
CA ALA A 181 15.35 -17.39 1.80
C ALA A 181 15.89 -16.63 0.59
N LEU A 182 16.66 -15.57 0.82
CA LEU A 182 17.36 -14.84 -0.22
C LEU A 182 18.46 -15.67 -0.89
N VAL A 183 19.27 -16.40 -0.11
CA VAL A 183 20.30 -17.31 -0.67
C VAL A 183 19.65 -18.40 -1.52
N GLU A 184 18.53 -18.96 -1.06
CA GLU A 184 17.77 -19.96 -1.82
C GLU A 184 17.21 -19.37 -3.13
N PHE A 185 16.67 -18.14 -3.08
CA PHE A 185 16.22 -17.43 -4.28
C PHE A 185 17.38 -17.15 -5.24
N ALA A 186 18.54 -16.73 -4.73
CA ALA A 186 19.72 -16.46 -5.53
C ALA A 186 20.18 -17.69 -6.32
N ARG A 187 20.32 -18.84 -5.65
CA ARG A 187 20.63 -20.13 -6.31
C ARG A 187 19.60 -20.50 -7.36
N TRP A 188 18.32 -20.34 -7.03
CA TRP A 188 17.22 -20.70 -7.91
C TRP A 188 17.17 -19.83 -9.17
N ILE A 189 17.37 -18.50 -9.04
CA ILE A 189 17.23 -17.55 -10.17
C ILE A 189 18.46 -17.57 -11.10
N LEU A 190 19.65 -17.92 -10.60
CA LEU A 190 20.88 -18.05 -11.41
C LEU A 190 20.74 -19.02 -12.58
N THR A 191 19.94 -20.07 -12.40
CA THR A 191 19.67 -21.08 -13.44
C THR A 191 18.54 -20.69 -14.41
N ARG A 192 17.88 -19.55 -14.18
CA ARG A 192 16.64 -19.12 -14.87
C ARG A 192 16.73 -17.75 -15.54
N ARG A 193 17.76 -16.96 -15.21
CA ARG A 193 17.94 -15.61 -15.77
C ARG A 193 19.36 -15.45 -16.29
N PRO A 194 19.55 -14.66 -17.36
CA PRO A 194 20.88 -14.34 -17.85
C PRO A 194 21.74 -13.70 -16.75
N PRO A 195 23.07 -13.96 -16.71
CA PRO A 195 23.96 -13.38 -15.70
C PRO A 195 23.84 -11.86 -15.57
N MET A 196 23.66 -11.15 -16.69
CA MET A 196 23.47 -9.69 -16.70
C MET A 196 22.18 -9.21 -16.03
N TRP A 197 21.15 -10.05 -15.94
CA TRP A 197 19.96 -9.74 -15.16
C TRP A 197 20.28 -9.83 -13.67
N VAL A 198 20.97 -10.89 -13.26
CA VAL A 198 21.35 -11.14 -11.86
C VAL A 198 22.33 -10.10 -11.34
N LEU A 199 23.31 -9.68 -12.15
CA LEU A 199 24.30 -8.67 -11.78
C LEU A 199 23.69 -7.27 -11.57
N ARG A 200 22.56 -6.95 -12.20
CA ARG A 200 21.83 -5.69 -11.98
C ARG A 200 21.15 -5.62 -10.61
N MET A 201 21.03 -6.76 -9.92
CA MET A 201 20.44 -6.86 -8.59
C MET A 201 21.53 -6.57 -7.53
N HIS A 202 22.16 -5.39 -7.64
CA HIS A 202 23.36 -4.95 -6.90
C HIS A 202 23.31 -5.11 -5.36
N PRO A 203 22.16 -5.02 -4.66
CA PRO A 203 22.10 -5.26 -3.21
C PRO A 203 22.42 -6.71 -2.80
N PHE A 204 22.42 -7.66 -3.74
CA PHE A 204 22.47 -9.09 -3.45
C PHE A 204 23.80 -9.75 -3.82
N GLN A 205 24.82 -8.98 -4.23
CA GLN A 205 26.10 -9.51 -4.72
C GLN A 205 26.74 -10.50 -3.73
N GLY A 206 26.68 -10.24 -2.42
CA GLY A 206 27.21 -11.17 -1.40
C GLY A 206 26.48 -12.51 -1.35
N ALA A 207 25.16 -12.54 -1.54
CA ALA A 207 24.38 -13.76 -1.57
C ALA A 207 24.57 -14.54 -2.89
N PHE A 208 24.74 -13.85 -4.01
CA PHE A 208 25.01 -14.45 -5.32
C PHE A 208 26.43 -15.00 -5.46
N LEU A 209 27.41 -14.46 -4.73
CA LEU A 209 28.79 -14.97 -4.70
C LEU A 209 28.96 -16.19 -3.78
N ALA A 210 28.07 -16.37 -2.80
CA ALA A 210 28.06 -17.52 -1.87
C ALA A 210 27.10 -18.65 -2.29
N ALA A 211 26.40 -18.46 -3.42
CA ALA A 211 25.40 -19.36 -3.97
C ALA A 211 26.02 -20.45 -4.83
#